data_AF-A0A3C1IRU2-F1
#
_entry.id   AF-A0A3C1IRU2-F1
#
_cell.length_a   1.000
_cell.length_b   1.000
_cell.length_c   1.000
_cell.angle_alpha   90.00
_cell.angle_beta   90.00
_cell.angle_gamma   90.00
#
_symmetry.space_group_name_H-M   'P 1'
#
loop_
_entity.id
_entity.type
_entity.pdbx_description
1 polymer ?
#
loop_
_entity_poly.entity_id
_entity_poly.type
_entity_poly.pdbx_seq_one_letter_code
_entity_poly.pdbx_strand_id
1 'polypeptide(L)'
;MFAYSYVKVNRNMDTEQKPLTSAFSEMRAKILRFAARFFPSEEDAEDALQEAFCRLWCRHPDICSEAEAEAFAKTTVRSIGIDEWRRKQAHPTEPLAADAYADCVDSESADEIFERVQRLIDSCLSPAQQSIIRLHDYEQRGYDEIANRLNMEPAAVRMQLSRARKKIRECYNKR
;
A
#
# COMPACT_ATOMS: atom_id res chain seq x y z
N MET A 1 -10.06 -0.18 54.42
CA MET A 1 -9.98 0.99 53.52
C MET A 1 -8.71 0.77 52.70
N PHE A 2 -8.69 0.30 51.45
CA PHE A 2 -9.64 0.28 50.35
C PHE A 2 -9.63 -1.10 49.66
N ALA A 3 -10.80 -1.58 49.22
CA ALA A 3 -10.97 -2.81 48.47
C ALA A 3 -10.72 -2.56 46.97
N TYR A 4 -9.83 -3.36 46.37
CA TYR A 4 -9.71 -3.45 44.91
C TYR A 4 -10.98 -4.10 44.35
N SER A 5 -11.90 -3.29 43.86
CA SER A 5 -13.05 -3.75 43.08
C SER A 5 -12.57 -4.07 41.67
N TYR A 6 -12.34 -5.36 41.42
CA TYR A 6 -12.20 -5.91 40.07
C TYR A 6 -13.50 -5.60 39.30
N VAL A 7 -13.42 -4.69 38.34
CA VAL A 7 -14.50 -4.47 37.37
C VAL A 7 -14.66 -5.77 36.58
N LYS A 8 -15.75 -6.49 36.83
CA LYS A 8 -16.25 -7.56 35.97
C LYS A 8 -16.48 -6.97 34.57
N VAL A 9 -15.50 -7.13 33.68
CA VAL A 9 -15.72 -6.98 32.25
C VAL A 9 -16.61 -8.15 31.85
N ASN A 10 -17.87 -7.81 31.60
CA ASN A 10 -18.93 -8.77 31.34
C ASN A 10 -18.66 -9.49 30.02
N ARG A 11 -18.53 -10.82 30.11
CA ARG A 11 -18.51 -11.78 29.01
C ARG A 11 -19.75 -11.57 28.14
N ASN A 12 -19.55 -11.17 26.89
CA ASN A 12 -20.42 -11.43 25.74
C ASN A 12 -19.62 -11.10 24.45
N MET A 13 -18.46 -11.76 24.26
CA MET A 13 -17.56 -11.60 23.10
C MET A 13 -17.48 -12.90 22.29
N ASP A 14 -18.59 -13.63 22.14
CA ASP A 14 -18.58 -14.94 21.51
C ASP A 14 -19.85 -15.12 20.68
N THR A 15 -19.84 -14.65 19.41
CA THR A 15 -20.44 -15.35 18.24
C THR A 15 -20.41 -14.50 16.96
N GLU A 16 -20.50 -13.17 17.02
CA GLU A 16 -20.53 -12.30 15.82
C GLU A 16 -19.14 -11.82 15.34
N GLN A 17 -18.09 -11.93 16.17
CA GLN A 17 -16.74 -11.47 15.81
C GLN A 17 -15.95 -12.49 14.99
N LYS A 18 -16.29 -13.78 15.06
CA LYS A 18 -15.59 -14.86 14.32
C LYS A 18 -15.44 -14.61 12.81
N PRO A 19 -16.49 -14.16 12.07
CA PRO A 19 -16.36 -13.90 10.63
C PRO A 19 -15.50 -12.67 10.31
N LEU A 20 -15.55 -11.61 11.15
CA LEU A 20 -14.70 -10.42 10.99
C LEU A 20 -13.23 -10.76 11.24
N THR A 21 -12.96 -11.53 12.30
CA THR A 21 -11.59 -11.95 12.64
C THR A 21 -11.03 -12.88 11.57
N SER A 22 -11.84 -13.78 10.98
CA SER A 22 -11.37 -14.69 9.92
C SER A 22 -11.08 -13.95 8.60
N ALA A 23 -11.98 -13.09 8.14
CA ALA A 23 -11.78 -12.30 6.93
C ALA A 23 -10.55 -11.38 7.05
N PHE A 24 -10.38 -10.74 8.21
CA PHE A 24 -9.21 -9.92 8.49
C PHE A 24 -7.92 -10.75 8.51
N SER A 25 -7.94 -11.93 9.13
CA SER A 25 -6.77 -12.82 9.21
C SER A 25 -6.34 -13.33 7.82
N GLU A 26 -7.30 -13.68 6.97
CA GLU A 26 -7.04 -14.09 5.59
C GLU A 26 -6.46 -12.96 4.75
N MET A 27 -7.04 -11.75 4.85
CA MET A 27 -6.55 -10.56 4.16
C MET A 27 -5.13 -10.21 4.63
N ARG A 28 -4.88 -10.22 5.95
CA ARG A 28 -3.55 -10.03 6.55
C ARG A 28 -2.53 -11.00 5.96
N ALA A 29 -2.83 -12.29 5.94
CA ALA A 29 -1.90 -13.30 5.42
C ALA A 29 -1.60 -13.11 3.92
N LYS A 30 -2.61 -12.73 3.12
CA LYS A 30 -2.43 -12.41 1.70
C LYS A 30 -1.54 -11.19 1.49
N ILE A 31 -1.72 -10.14 2.30
CA ILE A 31 -0.96 -8.90 2.15
C ILE A 31 0.46 -9.06 2.68
N LEU A 32 0.71 -9.78 3.78
CA LEU A 32 2.09 -10.04 4.26
C LEU A 32 2.91 -10.82 3.23
N ARG A 33 2.33 -11.86 2.61
CA ARG A 33 2.99 -12.58 1.51
C ARG A 33 3.31 -11.67 0.33
N PHE A 34 2.50 -10.64 0.10
CA PHE A 34 2.76 -9.64 -0.93
C PHE A 34 3.82 -8.62 -0.48
N ALA A 35 3.79 -8.21 0.79
CA ALA A 35 4.71 -7.26 1.42
C ALA A 35 6.15 -7.79 1.44
N ALA A 36 6.34 -9.08 1.69
CA ALA A 36 7.65 -9.75 1.72
C ALA A 36 8.48 -9.59 0.43
N ARG A 37 7.87 -9.10 -0.67
CA ARG A 37 8.60 -8.75 -1.91
C ARG A 37 9.29 -7.40 -1.83
N PHE A 38 8.85 -6.49 -0.96
CA PHE A 38 9.29 -5.09 -0.92
C PHE A 38 10.12 -4.77 0.32
N PHE A 39 9.97 -5.55 1.38
CA PHE A 39 10.63 -5.31 2.66
C PHE A 39 11.66 -6.41 2.95
N PRO A 40 12.85 -6.05 3.45
CA PRO A 40 13.92 -7.00 3.74
C PRO A 40 13.68 -7.79 5.03
N SER A 41 12.88 -7.28 5.97
CA SER A 41 12.54 -7.96 7.22
C SER A 41 11.03 -8.18 7.35
N GLU A 42 10.65 -9.21 8.11
CA GLU A 42 9.24 -9.48 8.42
C GLU A 42 8.62 -8.36 9.27
N GLU A 43 9.39 -7.79 10.19
CA GLU A 43 8.95 -6.65 11.03
C GLU A 43 8.58 -5.44 10.18
N ASP A 44 9.44 -5.03 9.22
CA ASP A 44 9.14 -3.92 8.32
C ASP A 44 7.87 -4.19 7.47
N ALA A 45 7.68 -5.43 7.03
CA ALA A 45 6.49 -5.84 6.30
C ALA A 45 5.22 -5.79 7.16
N GLU A 46 5.32 -6.17 8.44
CA GLU A 46 4.21 -6.09 9.40
C GLU A 46 3.86 -4.65 9.74
N ASP A 47 4.84 -3.77 9.90
CA ASP A 47 4.63 -2.35 10.15
C ASP A 47 3.94 -1.67 8.96
N ALA A 48 4.42 -1.94 7.74
CA ALA A 48 3.79 -1.44 6.52
C ALA A 48 2.34 -1.94 6.37
N LEU A 49 2.08 -3.19 6.74
CA LEU A 49 0.72 -3.75 6.76
C LEU A 49 -0.16 -3.03 7.79
N GLN A 50 0.34 -2.81 9.01
CA GLN A 50 -0.41 -2.14 10.07
C GLN A 50 -0.80 -0.72 9.62
N GLU A 51 0.15 0.03 9.07
CA GLU A 51 -0.12 1.35 8.50
C GLU A 51 -1.16 1.29 7.37
N ALA A 52 -1.08 0.28 6.49
CA ALA A 52 -2.07 0.09 5.44
C ALA A 52 -3.48 -0.17 6.00
N PHE A 53 -3.60 -0.96 7.07
CA PHE A 53 -4.88 -1.18 7.74
C PHE A 53 -5.40 0.05 8.47
N CYS A 54 -4.53 0.84 9.12
CA CYS A 54 -4.91 2.11 9.73
C CYS A 54 -5.50 3.08 8.68
N ARG A 55 -4.87 3.20 7.52
CA ARG A 55 -5.37 4.02 6.42
C ARG A 55 -6.67 3.48 5.83
N LEU A 56 -6.78 2.16 5.69
CA LEU A 56 -8.00 1.52 5.22
C LEU A 56 -9.16 1.78 6.19
N TRP A 57 -8.92 1.72 7.50
CA TRP A 57 -9.92 1.99 8.53
C TRP A 57 -10.47 3.42 8.42
N CYS A 58 -9.59 4.41 8.22
CA CYS A 58 -10.01 5.80 8.00
C CYS A 58 -10.85 5.98 6.72
N ARG A 59 -10.62 5.15 5.70
CA ARG A 59 -11.31 5.18 4.41
C ARG A 59 -12.48 4.19 4.30
N HIS A 60 -12.75 3.42 5.35
CA HIS A 60 -13.80 2.41 5.38
C HIS A 60 -15.18 2.90 4.89
N PRO A 61 -15.63 4.15 5.17
CA PRO A 61 -16.92 4.64 4.65
C PRO A 61 -17.04 4.62 3.12
N ASP A 62 -15.92 4.68 2.39
CA ASP A 62 -15.88 4.72 0.93
C ASP A 62 -15.61 3.36 0.28
N ILE A 63 -15.31 2.33 1.06
CA ILE A 63 -14.95 1.00 0.56
C ILE A 63 -16.21 0.16 0.40
N CYS A 64 -16.49 -0.26 -0.83
CA CYS A 64 -17.73 -0.95 -1.17
C CYS A 64 -17.60 -2.48 -1.16
N SER A 65 -16.38 -3.02 -1.05
CA SER A 65 -16.14 -4.48 -1.09
C SER A 65 -14.82 -4.92 -0.46
N GLU A 66 -14.74 -6.19 -0.09
CA GLU A 66 -13.50 -6.82 0.42
C GLU A 66 -12.38 -6.80 -0.63
N ALA A 67 -12.72 -6.99 -1.91
CA ALA A 67 -11.75 -6.92 -3.00
C ALA A 67 -11.14 -5.51 -3.16
N GLU A 68 -11.94 -4.47 -2.93
CA GLU A 68 -11.49 -3.08 -2.94
C GLU A 68 -10.59 -2.77 -1.74
N ALA A 69 -10.95 -3.26 -0.55
CA ALA A 69 -10.10 -3.20 0.64
C ALA A 69 -8.74 -3.90 0.42
N GLU A 70 -8.74 -5.12 -0.13
CA GLU A 70 -7.51 -5.87 -0.41
C GLU A 70 -6.64 -5.15 -1.45
N ALA A 71 -7.26 -4.60 -2.50
CA ALA A 71 -6.55 -3.82 -3.52
C ALA A 71 -5.95 -2.53 -2.95
N PHE A 72 -6.69 -1.82 -2.10
CA PHE A 72 -6.21 -0.64 -1.40
C PHE A 72 -4.99 -0.98 -0.53
N ALA A 73 -5.13 -1.97 0.35
CA ALA A 73 -4.06 -2.34 1.29
C ALA A 73 -2.78 -2.79 0.55
N LYS A 74 -2.90 -3.59 -0.52
CA LYS A 74 -1.75 -3.93 -1.38
C LYS A 74 -1.09 -2.70 -2.00
N THR A 75 -1.88 -1.74 -2.46
CA THR A 75 -1.36 -0.50 -3.06
C THR A 75 -0.59 0.33 -2.01
N THR A 76 -1.14 0.43 -0.81
CA THR A 76 -0.53 1.18 0.29
C THR A 76 0.78 0.54 0.75
N VAL A 77 0.80 -0.77 1.02
CA VAL A 77 2.01 -1.52 1.40
C VAL A 77 3.11 -1.36 0.35
N ARG A 78 2.76 -1.47 -0.94
CA ARG A 78 3.69 -1.25 -2.03
C ARG A 78 4.28 0.16 -2.01
N SER A 79 3.45 1.18 -1.78
CA SER A 79 3.90 2.58 -1.72
C SER A 79 4.89 2.79 -0.58
N ILE A 80 4.61 2.23 0.60
CA ILE A 80 5.50 2.33 1.77
C ILE A 80 6.88 1.75 1.45
N GLY A 81 6.93 0.54 0.86
CA GLY A 81 8.20 -0.10 0.49
C GLY A 81 8.98 0.71 -0.55
N ILE A 82 8.30 1.31 -1.53
CA ILE A 82 8.92 2.21 -2.51
C ILE A 82 9.51 3.45 -1.84
N ASP A 83 8.77 4.06 -0.91
CA ASP A 83 9.22 5.28 -0.23
C ASP A 83 10.40 5.00 0.70
N GLU A 84 10.44 3.85 1.36
CA GLU A 84 11.59 3.39 2.15
C GLU A 84 12.81 3.13 1.28
N TRP A 85 12.64 2.43 0.16
CA TRP A 85 13.73 2.20 -0.78
C TRP A 85 14.33 3.52 -1.29
N ARG A 86 13.48 4.47 -1.70
CA ARG A 86 13.95 5.81 -2.11
C ARG A 86 14.68 6.55 -1.00
N ARG A 87 14.21 6.43 0.26
CA ARG A 87 14.86 7.05 1.41
C ARG A 87 16.26 6.48 1.63
N LYS A 88 16.42 5.16 1.50
CA LYS A 88 17.72 4.47 1.57
C LYS A 88 18.65 4.89 0.43
N GLN A 89 18.11 5.15 -0.77
CA GLN A 89 18.91 5.66 -1.91
C GLN A 89 19.31 7.13 -1.74
N ALA A 90 18.41 7.99 -1.22
CA ALA A 90 18.67 9.41 -1.02
C ALA A 90 19.63 9.67 0.16
N HIS A 91 19.65 8.77 1.14
CA HIS A 91 20.56 8.80 2.28
C HIS A 91 21.19 7.41 2.42
N PRO A 92 22.32 7.15 1.73
CA PRO A 92 23.04 5.89 1.88
C PRO A 92 23.53 5.79 3.32
N THR A 93 22.80 5.07 4.15
CA THR A 93 23.27 4.66 5.47
C THR A 93 24.27 3.53 5.25
N GLU A 94 25.52 3.72 5.67
CA GLU A 94 26.49 2.61 5.81
C GLU A 94 25.85 1.52 6.68
N PRO A 95 25.72 0.28 6.21
CA PRO A 95 25.15 -0.79 7.03
C PRO A 95 26.08 -1.04 8.21
N LEU A 96 25.58 -0.88 9.44
CA LEU A 96 26.15 -1.56 10.59
C LEU A 96 25.99 -3.06 10.31
N ALA A 97 27.11 -3.76 10.17
CA ALA A 97 27.15 -5.18 9.83
C ALA A 97 26.26 -5.99 10.78
N ALA A 98 25.07 -6.34 10.30
CA ALA A 98 24.16 -7.30 10.92
C ALA A 98 23.49 -8.08 9.78
N ASP A 99 23.97 -9.31 9.63
CA ASP A 99 23.35 -10.48 9.02
C ASP A 99 22.76 -10.33 7.60
N ALA A 100 23.67 -10.53 6.64
CA ALA A 100 23.33 -10.89 5.28
C ALA A 100 22.69 -12.31 5.24
N TYR A 101 21.37 -12.38 5.34
CA TYR A 101 20.59 -13.45 4.72
C TYR A 101 20.13 -12.98 3.34
N ALA A 102 21.07 -12.99 2.39
CA ALA A 102 20.76 -12.86 0.98
C ALA A 102 20.36 -14.26 0.46
N ASP A 103 19.09 -14.62 0.60
CA ASP A 103 18.55 -15.75 -0.15
C ASP A 103 18.22 -15.25 -1.56
N CYS A 104 19.12 -15.58 -2.49
CA CYS A 104 19.01 -15.28 -3.90
C CYS A 104 17.89 -16.11 -4.53
N VAL A 105 16.68 -15.55 -4.56
CA VAL A 105 15.58 -16.06 -5.38
C VAL A 105 15.66 -15.40 -6.74
N ASP A 106 15.82 -16.22 -7.78
CA ASP A 106 15.79 -15.90 -9.22
C ASP A 106 14.39 -15.43 -9.66
N SER A 107 13.93 -14.35 -9.05
CA SER A 107 12.78 -13.53 -9.42
C SER A 107 13.36 -12.17 -9.77
N GLU A 108 12.93 -11.58 -10.90
CA GLU A 108 13.16 -10.16 -11.22
C GLU A 108 13.03 -9.38 -9.91
N SER A 109 14.12 -8.75 -9.46
CA SER A 109 14.17 -8.19 -8.11
C SER A 109 13.07 -7.14 -8.00
N ALA A 110 12.51 -6.93 -6.80
CA ALA A 110 11.47 -5.92 -6.65
C ALA A 110 11.92 -4.54 -7.15
N ASP A 111 13.22 -4.28 -7.06
CA ASP A 111 13.92 -3.12 -7.61
C ASP A 111 13.83 -3.07 -9.15
N GLU A 112 14.14 -4.17 -9.84
CA GLU A 112 14.03 -4.26 -11.31
C GLU A 112 12.59 -4.08 -11.81
N ILE A 113 11.62 -4.73 -11.14
CA ILE A 113 10.19 -4.58 -11.45
C ILE A 113 9.76 -3.13 -11.24
N PHE A 114 10.23 -2.49 -10.17
CA PHE A 114 9.90 -1.11 -9.85
C PHE A 114 10.48 -0.14 -10.88
N GLU A 115 11.76 -0.26 -11.21
CA GLU A 115 12.40 0.55 -12.25
C GLU A 115 11.74 0.36 -13.61
N ARG A 116 11.33 -0.87 -13.95
CA ARG A 116 10.60 -1.15 -15.18
C ARG A 116 9.24 -0.44 -15.20
N VAL A 117 8.47 -0.50 -14.12
CA VAL A 117 7.18 0.20 -14.00
C VAL A 117 7.38 1.72 -14.06
N GLN A 118 8.42 2.25 -13.40
CA GLN A 118 8.72 3.68 -13.42
C GLN A 118 9.04 4.17 -14.84
N ARG A 119 9.88 3.42 -15.58
CA ARG A 119 10.17 3.71 -17.00
C ARG A 119 8.92 3.67 -17.87
N LEU A 120 7.97 2.77 -17.59
CA LEU A 120 6.69 2.72 -18.31
C LEU A 120 5.81 3.93 -17.99
N ILE A 121 5.78 4.39 -16.75
CA ILE A 121 5.08 5.61 -16.36
C ILE A 121 5.66 6.81 -17.10
N ASP A 122 6.99 6.92 -17.13
CA ASP A 122 7.69 8.05 -17.77
C ASP A 122 7.50 8.06 -19.29
N SER A 123 7.46 6.89 -19.94
CA SER A 123 7.36 6.76 -21.40
C SER A 123 5.94 6.71 -21.95
N CYS A 124 4.98 6.12 -21.22
CA CYS A 124 3.63 5.90 -21.73
C CYS A 124 2.61 6.97 -21.30
N LEU A 125 2.84 7.74 -20.25
CA LEU A 125 1.82 8.64 -19.69
C LEU A 125 2.08 10.09 -20.06
N SER A 126 1.01 10.88 -20.12
CA SER A 126 1.14 12.34 -20.23
C SER A 126 1.60 12.97 -18.90
N PRO A 127 2.21 14.17 -18.89
CA PRO A 127 2.65 14.83 -17.66
C PRO A 127 1.53 15.02 -16.61
N ALA A 128 0.31 15.31 -17.07
CA ALA A 128 -0.86 15.41 -16.20
C ALA A 128 -1.22 14.06 -15.56
N GLN A 129 -1.18 12.97 -16.34
CA GLN A 129 -1.45 11.63 -15.82
C GLN A 129 -0.36 11.15 -14.86
N GLN A 130 0.92 11.44 -15.15
CA GLN A 130 2.03 11.17 -14.24
C GLN A 130 1.86 11.92 -12.92
N SER A 131 1.46 13.19 -12.97
CA SER A 131 1.23 14.02 -11.78
C SER A 131 0.05 13.48 -10.97
N ILE A 132 -1.05 13.09 -11.61
CA ILE A 132 -2.21 12.49 -10.93
C ILE A 132 -1.84 11.16 -10.28
N ILE A 133 -1.12 10.28 -11.01
CA ILE A 133 -0.60 9.02 -10.48
C ILE A 133 0.32 9.29 -9.28
N ARG A 134 1.23 10.27 -9.38
CA ARG A 134 2.11 10.67 -8.27
C ARG A 134 1.33 11.12 -7.04
N LEU A 135 0.44 12.09 -7.21
CA LEU A 135 -0.32 12.68 -6.11
C LEU A 135 -1.29 11.68 -5.47
N HIS A 136 -1.91 10.81 -6.26
CA HIS A 136 -2.89 9.84 -5.76
C HIS A 136 -2.23 8.56 -5.24
N ASP A 137 -1.39 7.91 -6.04
CA ASP A 137 -0.89 6.56 -5.73
C ASP A 137 0.37 6.59 -4.84
N TYR A 138 1.14 7.69 -4.84
CA TYR A 138 2.33 7.83 -3.99
C TYR A 138 2.07 8.77 -2.80
N GLU A 139 1.51 9.96 -3.03
CA GLU A 139 1.22 10.91 -1.93
C GLU A 139 -0.13 10.65 -1.24
N GLN A 140 -0.92 9.67 -1.69
CA GLN A 140 -2.21 9.27 -1.09
C GLN A 140 -3.24 10.40 -0.93
N ARG A 141 -3.17 11.42 -1.80
CA ARG A 141 -4.10 12.55 -1.76
C ARG A 141 -5.48 12.17 -2.27
N GLY A 142 -6.51 12.78 -1.68
CA GLY A 142 -7.90 12.60 -2.11
C GLY A 142 -8.17 13.23 -3.48
N TYR A 143 -9.22 12.76 -4.17
CA TYR A 143 -9.56 13.26 -5.51
C TYR A 143 -9.80 14.77 -5.54
N ASP A 144 -10.45 15.32 -4.52
CA ASP A 144 -10.78 16.75 -4.44
C ASP A 144 -9.53 17.60 -4.21
N GLU A 145 -8.58 17.10 -3.44
CA GLU A 145 -7.30 17.77 -3.20
C GLU A 145 -6.43 17.81 -4.47
N ILE A 146 -6.40 16.70 -5.21
CA ILE A 146 -5.69 16.62 -6.49
C ILE A 146 -6.34 17.52 -7.54
N ALA A 147 -7.68 17.53 -7.58
CA ALA A 147 -8.47 18.40 -8.44
C ALA A 147 -8.12 19.87 -8.20
N ASN A 148 -8.12 20.31 -6.94
CA ASN A 148 -7.73 21.67 -6.57
C ASN A 148 -6.28 21.98 -6.96
N ARG A 149 -5.35 21.05 -6.71
CA ARG A 149 -3.91 21.25 -6.97
C ARG A 149 -3.57 21.32 -8.46
N LEU A 150 -4.30 20.58 -9.29
CA LEU A 150 -4.09 20.52 -10.74
C LEU A 150 -5.06 21.44 -11.52
N ASN A 151 -5.92 22.18 -10.82
CA ASN A 151 -6.97 23.01 -11.40
C ASN A 151 -7.87 22.21 -12.37
N MET A 152 -8.35 21.06 -11.91
CA MET A 152 -9.19 20.12 -12.65
C MET A 152 -10.47 19.81 -11.87
N GLU A 153 -11.50 19.29 -12.54
CA GLU A 153 -12.67 18.72 -11.88
C GLU A 153 -12.35 17.38 -11.21
N PRO A 154 -12.88 17.05 -10.02
CA PRO A 154 -12.68 15.75 -9.36
C PRO A 154 -13.06 14.56 -10.26
N ALA A 155 -14.12 14.70 -11.06
CA ALA A 155 -14.52 13.70 -12.05
C ALA A 155 -13.45 13.50 -13.14
N ALA A 156 -12.80 14.58 -13.57
CA ALA A 156 -11.71 14.51 -14.55
C ALA A 156 -10.47 13.82 -13.97
N VAL A 157 -10.15 14.06 -12.68
CA VAL A 157 -9.06 13.35 -11.99
C VAL A 157 -9.31 11.85 -11.94
N ARG A 158 -10.52 11.41 -11.54
CA ARG A 158 -10.89 9.99 -11.52
C ARG A 158 -10.78 9.35 -12.90
N MET A 159 -11.28 10.02 -13.93
CA MET A 159 -11.19 9.56 -15.31
C MET A 159 -9.73 9.43 -15.78
N GLN A 160 -8.91 10.46 -15.54
CA GLN A 160 -7.51 10.46 -15.95
C GLN A 160 -6.69 9.40 -15.21
N LEU A 161 -6.95 9.18 -13.92
CA LEU A 161 -6.31 8.11 -13.15
C LEU A 161 -6.67 6.73 -13.70
N SER A 162 -7.95 6.49 -14.01
CA SER A 162 -8.39 5.25 -14.64
C SER A 162 -7.71 5.00 -15.99
N ARG A 163 -7.67 6.02 -16.86
CA ARG A 163 -6.98 5.96 -18.16
C ARG A 163 -5.49 5.73 -18.01
N ALA A 164 -4.84 6.38 -17.05
CA ALA A 164 -3.43 6.24 -16.75
C ALA A 164 -3.10 4.78 -16.38
N ARG A 165 -3.83 4.20 -15.43
CA ARG A 165 -3.65 2.79 -15.01
C ARG A 165 -3.90 1.81 -16.16
N LYS A 166 -4.93 2.03 -16.97
CA LYS A 166 -5.19 1.21 -18.17
C LYS A 166 -4.01 1.26 -19.14
N LYS A 167 -3.47 2.45 -19.40
CA LYS A 167 -2.35 2.65 -20.31
C LYS A 167 -1.05 2.01 -19.81
N ILE A 168 -0.77 2.08 -18.51
CA ILE A 168 0.36 1.36 -17.88
C ILE A 168 0.23 -0.14 -18.12
N ARG A 169 -0.96 -0.70 -17.89
CA ARG A 169 -1.22 -2.14 -18.11
C ARG A 169 -1.03 -2.56 -19.56
N GLU A 170 -1.54 -1.77 -20.50
CA GLU A 170 -1.37 -2.04 -21.93
C GLU A 170 0.10 -1.97 -22.36
N CYS A 171 0.86 -1.00 -21.85
CA CYS A 171 2.30 -0.90 -22.13
C CYS A 171 3.10 -2.03 -21.49
N TYR A 172 2.72 -2.49 -20.30
CA TYR A 172 3.35 -3.62 -19.63
C TYR A 172 3.12 -4.93 -20.38
N ASN A 173 1.92 -5.15 -20.94
CA ASN A 173 1.57 -6.38 -21.67
C ASN A 173 2.07 -6.42 -23.12
N LYS A 174 2.54 -5.29 -23.69
CA LYS A 174 2.97 -5.19 -25.09
C LYS A 174 4.47 -5.48 -25.30
N ARG A 175 5.20 -5.88 -24.27
CA ARG A 175 6.64 -6.17 -24.30
C ARG A 175 6.95 -7.40 -23.49
#